data_AF-A0A349DD20-F1
#
_entry.id   AF-A0A349DD20-F1
#
_cell.length_a   1.000
_cell.length_b   1.000
_cell.length_c   1.000
_cell.angle_alpha   90.00
_cell.angle_beta   90.00
_cell.angle_gamma   90.00
#
_symmetry.space_group_name_H-M   'P 1'
#
loop_
_entity.id
_entity.type
_entity.pdbx_description
1 polymer ?
#
loop_
_entity_poly.entity_id
_entity_poly.type
_entity_poly.pdbx_seq_one_letter_code
_entity_poly.pdbx_strand_id
1 'polypeptide(L)'
;FSRSETRTMTDSTIGSVHYISPEQARGDITDDKADIYSVGVMLYEMLTGKLPFESDNTVSVAIMQLQQDPVKPREINPSIPVGLEQIVLKAMQKNVNDRYQSAAEMLLDLEEFRRNPSIQFDYDYKNTEPTKYLPNITGSIKPIDPIQNEEEEEEPEVKNRTIPILIGIIAALVVVLGVAFGLLFKFGYLTGNSKTKVPNFVGTIYDEAEFETRYPNFVFDISEKVDSEASPNEILSQTPEKGAKIDPKKTKIELVIATNAELVEVPDDLVGMDYVSAVTKLNSLGFQIKEKEVEQKDYPGIPAGTVVSTNPKGGNKVSSGSAITLEYVSYDETKEKLIIVPDVSNLDEASAKKVLTASGFTVTSKYEYNDTVTKGYVISNNFKGSKIPSGSNVGIIVSKGKLVEQSITITVTLPSYNGHGNVTATLDDTNVY
;
A
#
# COMPACT_ATOMS: atom_id res chain seq x y z
N PHE A 1 8.53 -5.33 -0.39
CA PHE A 1 8.53 -4.26 0.63
C PHE A 1 9.68 -4.49 1.59
N SER A 2 10.27 -3.45 2.20
CA SER A 2 11.37 -3.63 3.17
C SER A 2 11.42 -2.50 4.19
N ARG A 3 11.37 -2.86 5.49
CA ARG A 3 11.47 -2.00 6.68
C ARG A 3 10.30 -0.99 6.80
N SER A 4 9.66 -0.80 7.95
CA SER A 4 10.16 -0.87 9.33
C SER A 4 9.05 -1.22 10.37
N GLU A 5 9.38 -1.06 11.66
CA GLU A 5 8.54 -1.26 12.87
C GLU A 5 8.32 -2.70 13.36
N THR A 6 9.16 -3.08 14.32
CA THR A 6 8.89 -4.17 15.27
C THR A 6 7.69 -3.79 16.16
N ARG A 7 6.47 -4.18 15.77
CA ARG A 7 5.28 -3.94 16.58
C ARG A 7 5.07 -5.05 17.61
N THR A 8 4.92 -4.63 18.88
CA THR A 8 4.65 -5.52 20.00
C THR A 8 3.30 -6.22 19.81
N MET A 9 3.30 -7.56 19.81
CA MET A 9 2.07 -8.37 19.74
C MET A 9 1.28 -8.26 21.06
N THR A 10 0.41 -7.25 21.19
CA THR A 10 -0.52 -7.11 22.31
C THR A 10 -1.97 -7.20 21.86
N ASP A 11 -2.49 -8.43 21.94
CA ASP A 11 -3.90 -8.81 22.05
C ASP A 11 -4.85 -8.67 20.83
N SER A 12 -5.90 -9.49 20.84
CA SER A 12 -7.07 -9.52 19.92
C SER A 12 -6.92 -9.92 18.44
N THR A 13 -5.72 -10.14 17.87
CA THR A 13 -5.60 -10.67 16.48
C THR A 13 -5.64 -12.22 16.42
N ILE A 14 -6.80 -12.79 16.75
CA ILE A 14 -7.06 -14.24 16.63
C ILE A 14 -7.19 -14.62 15.15
N GLY A 15 -6.22 -15.39 14.62
CA GLY A 15 -6.27 -15.97 13.27
C GLY A 15 -4.91 -16.11 12.58
N SER A 16 -4.00 -15.14 12.73
CA SER A 16 -2.73 -15.11 11.98
C SER A 16 -1.65 -16.07 12.52
N VAL A 17 -1.60 -16.27 13.84
CA VAL A 17 -0.47 -16.92 14.53
C VAL A 17 -0.29 -18.41 14.17
N HIS A 18 -1.32 -19.09 13.67
CA HIS A 18 -1.18 -20.51 13.29
C HIS A 18 -0.35 -20.70 12.00
N TYR A 19 -0.33 -19.71 11.10
CA TYR A 19 0.37 -19.77 9.81
C TYR A 19 1.67 -18.94 9.78
N ILE A 20 2.04 -18.33 10.91
CA ILE A 20 3.24 -17.50 11.04
C ILE A 20 4.50 -18.32 10.77
N SER A 21 5.45 -17.75 10.02
CA SER A 21 6.73 -18.41 9.74
C SER A 21 7.70 -18.30 10.93
N PRO A 22 8.72 -19.17 11.04
CA PRO A 22 9.68 -19.13 12.14
C PRO A 22 10.44 -17.80 12.23
N GLU A 23 10.85 -17.25 11.09
CA GLU A 23 11.49 -15.94 11.01
C GLU A 23 10.53 -14.78 11.39
N GLN A 24 9.26 -14.83 10.98
CA GLN A 24 8.23 -13.90 11.47
C GLN A 24 8.05 -13.99 13.00
N ALA A 25 8.03 -15.20 13.57
CA ALA A 25 7.87 -15.43 15.01
C ALA A 25 9.08 -15.02 15.86
N ARG A 26 10.28 -14.88 15.27
CA ARG A 26 11.45 -14.24 15.92
C ARG A 26 11.50 -12.72 15.76
N GLY A 27 10.76 -12.16 14.80
CA GLY A 27 10.93 -10.78 14.37
C GLY A 27 12.17 -10.55 13.50
N ASP A 28 12.66 -11.60 12.83
CA ASP A 28 13.75 -11.51 11.85
C ASP A 28 13.30 -10.74 10.58
N ILE A 29 14.23 -10.51 9.65
CA ILE A 29 13.90 -10.01 8.32
C ILE A 29 13.14 -11.10 7.55
N THR A 30 11.94 -10.75 7.06
CA THR A 30 11.07 -11.63 6.29
C THR A 30 11.21 -11.36 4.79
N ASP A 31 11.07 -12.42 3.99
CA ASP A 31 11.00 -12.34 2.52
C ASP A 31 9.95 -13.34 1.96
N ASP A 32 9.96 -13.56 0.65
CA ASP A 32 9.03 -14.43 -0.08
C ASP A 32 9.00 -15.89 0.40
N LYS A 33 10.06 -16.36 1.10
CA LYS A 33 10.09 -17.72 1.65
C LYS A 33 9.28 -17.84 2.94
N ALA A 34 8.90 -16.73 3.58
CA ALA A 34 7.95 -16.76 4.70
C ALA A 34 6.57 -17.25 4.24
N ASP A 35 6.07 -16.74 3.10
CA ASP A 35 4.78 -17.15 2.54
C ASP A 35 4.77 -18.63 2.12
N ILE A 36 5.91 -19.16 1.65
CA ILE A 36 6.09 -20.60 1.38
C ILE A 36 5.88 -21.43 2.65
N TYR A 37 6.30 -20.94 3.82
CA TYR A 37 6.03 -21.61 5.10
C TYR A 37 4.54 -21.68 5.41
N SER A 38 3.84 -20.54 5.29
CA SER A 38 2.40 -20.43 5.51
C SER A 38 1.60 -21.31 4.54
N VAL A 39 2.02 -21.40 3.27
CA VAL A 39 1.47 -22.35 2.29
C VAL A 39 1.74 -23.80 2.69
N GLY A 40 2.92 -24.11 3.24
CA GLY A 40 3.23 -25.42 3.82
C GLY A 40 2.28 -25.81 4.95
N VAL A 41 2.04 -24.90 5.91
CA VAL A 41 1.09 -25.08 7.02
C VAL A 41 -0.34 -25.29 6.49
N MET A 42 -0.78 -24.49 5.51
CA MET A 42 -2.10 -24.62 4.89
C MET A 42 -2.27 -25.96 4.14
N LEU A 43 -1.24 -26.42 3.42
CA LEU A 43 -1.25 -27.72 2.75
C LEU A 43 -1.29 -28.88 3.76
N TYR A 44 -0.55 -28.77 4.86
CA TYR A 44 -0.60 -29.72 5.97
C TYR A 44 -2.03 -29.86 6.51
N GLU A 45 -2.70 -28.74 6.78
CA GLU A 45 -4.07 -28.71 7.30
C GLU A 45 -5.07 -29.30 6.31
N MET A 46 -5.01 -28.90 5.04
CA MET A 46 -5.91 -29.42 4.00
C MET A 46 -5.75 -30.94 3.75
N LEU A 47 -4.60 -31.54 4.07
CA LEU A 47 -4.34 -32.98 3.87
C LEU A 47 -4.62 -33.83 5.12
N THR A 48 -4.45 -33.26 6.32
CA THR A 48 -4.59 -33.98 7.60
C THR A 48 -5.89 -33.66 8.35
N GLY A 49 -6.55 -32.54 8.03
CA GLY A 49 -7.71 -32.01 8.74
C GLY A 49 -7.38 -31.38 10.10
N LYS A 50 -6.11 -31.04 10.36
CA LYS A 50 -5.60 -30.47 11.62
C LYS A 50 -4.46 -29.51 11.37
N LEU A 51 -4.24 -28.54 12.26
CA LEU A 51 -3.04 -27.72 12.19
C LEU A 51 -1.81 -28.52 12.66
N PRO A 52 -0.60 -28.20 12.16
CA PRO A 52 0.62 -28.88 12.59
C PRO A 52 1.02 -28.57 14.03
N PHE A 53 0.57 -27.42 14.57
CA PHE A 53 0.84 -26.96 15.92
C PHE A 53 -0.42 -26.30 16.51
N GLU A 54 -0.93 -26.88 17.60
CA GLU A 54 -2.17 -26.48 18.27
C GLU A 54 -1.92 -26.29 19.77
N SER A 55 -2.39 -25.18 20.33
CA SER A 55 -2.31 -24.87 21.77
C SER A 55 -3.30 -23.77 22.13
N ASP A 56 -3.85 -23.80 23.35
CA ASP A 56 -4.80 -22.80 23.88
C ASP A 56 -4.18 -21.39 24.04
N ASN A 57 -2.86 -21.27 23.86
CA ASN A 57 -2.11 -20.00 23.95
C ASN A 57 -1.38 -19.74 22.63
N THR A 58 -1.68 -18.59 21.99
CA THR A 58 -1.06 -18.16 20.73
C THR A 58 0.46 -17.99 20.84
N VAL A 59 0.98 -17.58 22.00
CA VAL A 59 2.43 -17.50 22.25
C VAL A 59 3.06 -18.90 22.25
N SER A 60 2.36 -19.91 22.77
CA SER A 60 2.81 -21.30 22.69
C SER A 60 2.80 -21.81 21.25
N VAL A 61 1.78 -21.49 20.45
CA VAL A 61 1.76 -21.82 19.01
C VAL A 61 2.95 -21.18 18.27
N ALA A 62 3.26 -19.91 18.55
CA ALA A 62 4.44 -19.26 17.98
C ALA A 62 5.75 -19.95 18.40
N ILE A 63 5.90 -20.37 19.65
CA ILE A 63 7.08 -21.12 20.13
C ILE A 63 7.17 -22.51 19.49
N MET A 64 6.04 -23.20 19.27
CA MET A 64 5.99 -24.46 18.50
C MET A 64 6.42 -24.23 17.05
N GLN A 65 5.96 -23.15 16.41
CA GLN A 65 6.43 -22.76 15.08
C GLN A 65 7.95 -22.50 15.04
N LEU A 66 8.56 -22.06 16.13
CA LEU A 66 10.02 -21.89 16.24
C LEU A 66 10.82 -23.19 16.47
N GLN A 67 10.32 -24.09 17.32
CA GLN A 67 11.16 -25.14 17.95
C GLN A 67 10.67 -26.58 17.78
N GLN A 68 9.40 -26.79 17.41
CA GLN A 68 8.80 -28.12 17.33
C GLN A 68 8.67 -28.58 15.87
N ASP A 69 9.03 -29.83 15.59
CA ASP A 69 8.74 -30.48 14.32
C ASP A 69 7.26 -30.94 14.25
N PRO A 70 6.60 -30.86 13.09
CA PRO A 70 5.23 -31.31 12.94
C PRO A 70 5.17 -32.85 13.00
N VAL A 71 4.06 -33.39 13.51
CA VAL A 71 3.72 -34.82 13.31
C VAL A 71 3.66 -35.09 11.80
N LYS A 72 4.16 -36.23 11.30
CA LYS A 72 4.21 -36.38 9.83
C LYS A 72 2.80 -36.55 9.25
N PRO A 73 2.46 -35.90 8.13
CA PRO A 73 1.12 -36.00 7.53
C PRO A 73 0.60 -37.44 7.38
N ARG A 74 1.47 -38.38 6.99
CA ARG A 74 1.13 -39.80 6.78
C ARG A 74 1.03 -40.63 8.06
N GLU A 75 1.46 -40.09 9.21
CA GLU A 75 1.16 -40.65 10.53
C GLU A 75 -0.28 -40.32 10.97
N ILE A 76 -0.83 -39.18 10.51
CA ILE A 76 -2.24 -38.79 10.73
C ILE A 76 -3.16 -39.42 9.69
N ASN A 77 -2.79 -39.34 8.41
CA ASN A 77 -3.57 -39.84 7.28
C ASN A 77 -2.68 -40.66 6.32
N PRO A 78 -2.58 -41.99 6.51
CA PRO A 78 -1.75 -42.87 5.69
C PRO A 78 -2.10 -42.93 4.19
N SER A 79 -3.24 -42.35 3.76
CA SER A 79 -3.61 -42.26 2.35
C SER A 79 -2.94 -41.12 1.59
N ILE A 80 -2.27 -40.18 2.28
CA ILE A 80 -1.49 -39.13 1.63
C ILE A 80 -0.30 -39.79 0.87
N PRO A 81 -0.05 -39.42 -0.40
CA PRO A 81 1.11 -39.90 -1.14
C PRO A 81 2.45 -39.36 -0.61
N VAL A 82 3.52 -40.16 -0.73
CA VAL A 82 4.84 -39.85 -0.16
C VAL A 82 5.41 -38.53 -0.67
N GLY A 83 5.45 -38.31 -1.99
CA GLY A 83 5.96 -37.06 -2.57
C GLY A 83 5.21 -35.82 -2.10
N LEU A 84 3.91 -35.91 -1.81
CA LEU A 84 3.11 -34.78 -1.31
C LEU A 84 3.39 -34.48 0.18
N GLU A 85 3.59 -35.51 1.00
CA GLU A 85 4.12 -35.34 2.37
C GLU A 85 5.51 -34.67 2.34
N GLN A 86 6.39 -35.07 1.42
CA GLN A 86 7.73 -34.51 1.30
C GLN A 86 7.71 -33.04 0.88
N ILE A 87 6.87 -32.64 -0.08
CA ILE A 87 6.68 -31.23 -0.47
C ILE A 87 6.22 -30.38 0.72
N VAL A 88 5.24 -30.87 1.50
CA VAL A 88 4.75 -30.15 2.70
C VAL A 88 5.85 -29.99 3.74
N LEU A 89 6.59 -31.06 4.05
CA LEU A 89 7.66 -31.02 5.04
C LEU A 89 8.87 -30.20 4.57
N LYS A 90 9.11 -30.06 3.25
CA LYS A 90 10.12 -29.14 2.70
C LYS A 90 9.68 -27.68 2.78
N ALA A 91 8.41 -27.38 2.47
CA ALA A 91 7.86 -26.04 2.63
C ALA A 91 7.84 -25.58 4.10
N MET A 92 7.64 -26.51 5.04
CA MET A 92 7.62 -26.26 6.48
C MET A 92 9.00 -26.34 7.17
N GLN A 93 10.11 -26.26 6.44
CA GLN A 93 11.44 -26.25 7.06
C GLN A 93 11.68 -25.00 7.92
N LYS A 94 12.23 -25.22 9.12
CA LYS A 94 12.44 -24.19 10.14
C LYS A 94 13.59 -23.23 9.79
N ASN A 95 14.60 -23.75 9.08
CA ASN A 95 15.67 -22.98 8.45
C ASN A 95 15.24 -22.56 7.03
N VAL A 96 15.42 -21.28 6.70
CA VAL A 96 15.05 -20.72 5.39
C VAL A 96 15.87 -21.34 4.25
N ASN A 97 17.11 -21.80 4.52
CA ASN A 97 17.99 -22.39 3.50
C ASN A 97 17.59 -23.83 3.11
N ASP A 98 16.92 -24.56 4.00
CA ASP A 98 16.48 -25.95 3.76
C ASP A 98 15.06 -26.00 3.15
N ARG A 99 14.38 -24.84 3.11
CA ARG A 99 13.08 -24.61 2.47
C ARG A 99 13.26 -24.47 0.95
N TYR A 100 12.15 -24.55 0.19
CA TYR A 100 12.14 -24.06 -1.20
C TYR A 100 12.62 -22.61 -1.27
N GLN A 101 13.53 -22.31 -2.20
CA GLN A 101 14.11 -20.97 -2.37
C GLN A 101 13.24 -20.04 -3.22
N SER A 102 12.19 -20.56 -3.86
CA SER A 102 11.16 -19.77 -4.53
C SER A 102 9.86 -20.56 -4.68
N ALA A 103 8.73 -19.87 -4.86
CA ALA A 103 7.45 -20.50 -5.17
C ALA A 103 7.48 -21.28 -6.52
N ALA A 104 8.38 -20.91 -7.45
CA ALA A 104 8.57 -21.63 -8.71
C ALA A 104 9.22 -23.02 -8.49
N GLU A 105 10.14 -23.14 -7.53
CA GLU A 105 10.73 -24.43 -7.16
C GLU A 105 9.67 -25.37 -6.54
N MET A 106 8.84 -24.83 -5.63
CA MET A 106 7.72 -25.58 -5.04
C MET A 106 6.67 -26.00 -6.08
N LEU A 107 6.40 -25.14 -7.07
CA LEU A 107 5.49 -25.45 -8.17
C LEU A 107 6.02 -26.56 -9.09
N LEU A 108 7.33 -26.66 -9.29
CA LEU A 108 7.94 -27.74 -10.09
C LEU A 108 7.72 -29.11 -9.44
N ASP A 109 8.00 -29.25 -8.14
CA ASP A 109 7.76 -30.51 -7.41
C ASP A 109 6.26 -30.86 -7.40
N LEU A 110 5.37 -29.87 -7.18
CA LEU A 110 3.91 -30.07 -7.26
C LEU A 110 3.45 -30.51 -8.66
N GLU A 111 4.05 -29.95 -9.72
CA GLU A 111 3.77 -30.37 -11.10
C GLU A 111 4.32 -31.76 -11.43
N GLU A 112 5.49 -32.13 -10.90
CA GLU A 112 6.06 -33.47 -11.10
C GLU A 112 5.25 -34.53 -10.35
N PHE A 113 4.87 -34.26 -9.10
CA PHE A 113 3.93 -35.07 -8.34
C PHE A 113 2.57 -35.22 -9.05
N ARG A 114 2.04 -34.14 -9.64
CA ARG A 114 0.80 -34.17 -10.44
C ARG A 114 0.93 -35.04 -11.70
N ARG A 115 2.13 -35.20 -12.26
CA ARG A 115 2.43 -36.08 -13.40
C ARG A 115 2.69 -37.52 -12.97
N ASN A 116 3.32 -37.72 -11.81
CA ASN A 116 3.63 -39.01 -11.21
C ASN A 116 3.28 -39.02 -9.71
N PRO A 117 2.03 -39.39 -9.32
CA PRO A 117 1.61 -39.43 -7.91
C PRO A 117 2.33 -40.47 -7.04
N SER A 118 3.23 -41.29 -7.62
CA SER A 118 4.10 -42.24 -6.91
C SER A 118 5.55 -41.77 -6.79
N ILE A 119 5.87 -40.54 -7.19
CA ILE A 119 7.20 -39.96 -6.99
C ILE A 119 7.56 -39.84 -5.50
N GLN A 120 8.85 -39.94 -5.23
CA GLN A 120 9.47 -39.64 -3.94
C GLN A 120 10.65 -38.71 -4.22
N PHE A 121 10.73 -37.60 -3.51
CA PHE A 121 11.79 -36.61 -3.66
C PHE A 121 12.91 -36.88 -2.65
N ASP A 122 14.13 -37.08 -3.14
CA ASP A 122 15.29 -37.37 -2.29
C ASP A 122 16.00 -36.06 -1.90
N TYR A 123 15.44 -35.36 -0.91
CA TYR A 123 16.01 -34.10 -0.42
C TYR A 123 17.16 -34.38 0.57
N ASP A 124 18.36 -33.84 0.28
CA ASP A 124 19.55 -33.90 1.15
C ASP A 124 19.40 -33.03 2.41
N TYR A 125 18.57 -33.49 3.35
CA TYR A 125 18.51 -32.94 4.71
C TYR A 125 19.77 -33.35 5.47
N LYS A 126 20.70 -32.42 5.65
CA LYS A 126 22.01 -32.68 6.29
C LYS A 126 21.94 -32.89 7.81
N ASN A 127 21.45 -34.08 8.14
CA ASN A 127 21.75 -34.83 9.37
C ASN A 127 21.46 -34.12 10.69
N THR A 128 20.20 -33.73 10.91
CA THR A 128 19.68 -33.34 12.22
C THR A 128 19.37 -34.56 13.09
N GLU A 129 20.41 -35.29 13.52
CA GLU A 129 20.24 -36.26 14.62
C GLU A 129 19.85 -35.52 15.92
N PRO A 130 18.95 -36.08 16.77
CA PRO A 130 18.57 -35.45 18.02
C PRO A 130 19.76 -35.24 18.98
N THR A 131 19.83 -34.06 19.59
CA THR A 131 20.97 -33.57 20.38
C THR A 131 21.36 -34.52 21.51
N LYS A 132 22.48 -35.24 21.34
CA LYS A 132 22.97 -36.23 22.31
C LYS A 132 24.00 -35.59 23.26
N TYR A 133 23.87 -35.87 24.55
CA TYR A 133 24.58 -35.18 25.64
C TYR A 133 26.12 -35.30 25.58
N LEU A 134 26.81 -34.19 25.89
CA LEU A 134 28.27 -34.10 26.07
C LEU A 134 28.76 -34.72 27.39
N PRO A 135 30.01 -35.20 27.44
CA PRO A 135 30.88 -34.86 28.57
C PRO A 135 32.37 -34.57 28.22
N ASN A 136 32.88 -33.47 28.78
CA ASN A 136 34.26 -33.08 29.15
C ASN A 136 35.54 -33.55 28.39
N ILE A 137 36.18 -32.56 27.75
CA ILE A 137 37.55 -32.02 28.01
C ILE A 137 38.72 -33.01 28.27
N THR A 138 39.68 -33.05 27.34
CA THR A 138 41.16 -32.84 27.50
C THR A 138 41.85 -33.11 26.14
N GLY A 139 42.90 -32.42 25.68
CA GLY A 139 43.64 -31.24 26.15
C GLY A 139 44.48 -30.61 25.00
N SER A 140 45.25 -29.54 25.26
CA SER A 140 46.01 -28.76 24.26
C SER A 140 47.15 -29.53 23.55
N ILE A 141 47.69 -29.09 22.40
CA ILE A 141 48.76 -28.07 22.24
C ILE A 141 48.91 -27.61 20.75
N LYS A 142 49.42 -26.38 20.52
CA LYS A 142 49.83 -25.75 19.23
C LYS A 142 51.38 -25.54 19.20
N PRO A 143 52.01 -24.91 18.16
CA PRO A 143 52.00 -25.16 16.71
C PRO A 143 53.44 -25.20 16.12
N ILE A 144 53.65 -25.47 14.82
CA ILE A 144 54.87 -25.04 14.08
C ILE A 144 54.53 -24.64 12.62
N ASP A 145 55.01 -23.46 12.25
CA ASP A 145 55.37 -22.91 10.92
C ASP A 145 56.79 -22.28 11.09
N PRO A 146 57.56 -21.77 10.09
CA PRO A 146 57.19 -21.38 8.70
C PRO A 146 58.29 -21.69 7.61
N ILE A 147 58.19 -21.00 6.44
CA ILE A 147 59.28 -20.49 5.53
C ILE A 147 59.49 -21.17 4.13
N GLN A 148 59.07 -20.43 3.08
CA GLN A 148 59.70 -20.08 1.76
C GLN A 148 60.37 -21.16 0.86
N ASN A 149 60.45 -21.12 -0.49
CA ASN A 149 59.81 -20.38 -1.63
C ASN A 149 59.82 -21.38 -2.85
N GLU A 150 60.02 -21.19 -4.18
CA GLU A 150 60.33 -20.14 -5.21
C GLU A 150 59.65 -20.60 -6.55
N GLU A 151 58.81 -19.80 -7.22
CA GLU A 151 58.97 -19.09 -8.52
C GLU A 151 59.15 -19.91 -9.85
N GLU A 152 58.31 -19.56 -10.85
CA GLU A 152 58.31 -19.65 -12.34
C GLU A 152 58.91 -20.84 -13.17
N GLU A 153 58.12 -21.38 -14.14
CA GLU A 153 58.31 -21.21 -15.62
C GLU A 153 57.20 -21.95 -16.45
N GLU A 154 57.13 -21.73 -17.79
CA GLU A 154 55.99 -22.07 -18.67
C GLU A 154 56.16 -23.28 -19.65
N GLU A 155 55.05 -23.61 -20.34
CA GLU A 155 54.70 -24.64 -21.36
C GLU A 155 55.76 -25.32 -22.28
N PRO A 156 55.34 -26.39 -22.99
CA PRO A 156 55.10 -26.18 -24.44
C PRO A 156 53.84 -26.86 -25.05
N GLU A 157 53.22 -26.19 -26.03
CA GLU A 157 52.12 -26.70 -26.87
C GLU A 157 52.55 -27.72 -27.96
N VAL A 158 51.62 -28.57 -28.42
CA VAL A 158 51.38 -28.77 -29.89
C VAL A 158 49.87 -28.94 -30.22
N LYS A 159 49.25 -27.85 -30.71
CA LYS A 159 47.89 -27.66 -31.30
C LYS A 159 47.45 -28.76 -32.33
N ASN A 160 46.18 -29.14 -32.54
CA ASN A 160 44.89 -28.86 -31.86
C ASN A 160 43.85 -30.06 -31.98
N ARG A 161 42.89 -30.28 -32.92
CA ARG A 161 42.26 -29.48 -34.01
C ARG A 161 40.91 -30.04 -34.59
N THR A 162 39.82 -30.18 -33.81
CA THR A 162 38.42 -30.31 -34.32
C THR A 162 37.41 -29.58 -33.42
N ILE A 163 36.15 -29.41 -33.89
CA ILE A 163 35.04 -28.67 -33.24
C ILE A 163 35.21 -27.13 -33.24
N PRO A 164 34.72 -26.45 -34.29
CA PRO A 164 34.12 -25.13 -34.10
C PRO A 164 32.88 -24.89 -34.99
N ILE A 165 31.86 -25.75 -34.89
CA ILE A 165 30.58 -25.60 -35.64
C ILE A 165 29.36 -25.46 -34.72
N LEU A 166 29.35 -26.15 -33.56
CA LEU A 166 28.14 -26.29 -32.74
C LEU A 166 27.71 -24.99 -32.01
N ILE A 167 28.68 -24.15 -31.61
CA ILE A 167 28.41 -22.92 -30.83
C ILE A 167 27.65 -21.88 -31.65
N GLY A 168 27.97 -21.73 -32.95
CA GLY A 168 27.35 -20.74 -33.83
C GLY A 168 25.86 -20.98 -34.07
N ILE A 169 25.43 -22.25 -34.12
CA ILE A 169 24.03 -22.63 -34.36
C ILE A 169 23.15 -22.23 -33.16
N ILE A 170 23.62 -22.46 -31.94
CA ILE A 170 22.88 -22.11 -30.71
C ILE A 170 22.75 -20.58 -30.57
N ALA A 171 23.84 -19.84 -30.80
CA ALA A 171 23.82 -18.38 -30.78
C ALA A 171 22.85 -17.80 -31.83
N ALA A 172 22.87 -18.33 -33.06
CA ALA A 172 21.93 -17.92 -34.11
C ALA A 172 20.47 -18.21 -33.74
N LEU A 173 20.18 -19.36 -33.13
CA LEU A 173 18.82 -19.73 -32.71
C LEU A 173 18.28 -18.80 -31.60
N VAL A 174 19.12 -18.44 -30.62
CA VAL A 174 18.75 -17.49 -29.56
C VAL A 174 18.51 -16.09 -30.14
N VAL A 175 19.32 -15.63 -31.09
CA VAL A 175 19.10 -14.33 -31.77
C VAL A 175 17.82 -14.36 -32.62
N VAL A 176 17.56 -15.43 -33.38
CA VAL A 176 16.34 -15.56 -34.18
C VAL A 176 15.09 -15.64 -33.31
N LEU A 177 15.14 -16.37 -32.19
CA LEU A 177 14.03 -16.42 -31.23
C LEU A 177 13.83 -15.07 -30.52
N GLY A 178 14.91 -14.38 -30.12
CA GLY A 178 14.84 -13.05 -29.52
C GLY A 178 14.30 -11.99 -30.48
N VAL A 179 14.68 -12.04 -31.76
CA VAL A 179 14.14 -11.16 -32.81
C VAL A 179 12.68 -11.52 -33.14
N ALA A 180 12.33 -12.81 -33.23
CA ALA A 180 10.95 -13.23 -33.46
C ALA A 180 10.03 -12.82 -32.29
N PHE A 181 10.49 -13.01 -31.04
CA PHE A 181 9.78 -12.58 -29.83
C PHE A 181 9.66 -11.05 -29.76
N GLY A 182 10.75 -10.31 -30.03
CA GLY A 182 10.74 -8.85 -30.09
C GLY A 182 9.86 -8.28 -31.19
N LEU A 183 9.75 -8.96 -32.34
CA LEU A 183 8.79 -8.63 -33.40
C LEU A 183 7.35 -8.96 -32.98
N LEU A 184 7.09 -10.09 -32.33
CA LEU A 184 5.77 -10.45 -31.77
C LEU A 184 5.30 -9.40 -30.75
N PHE A 185 6.23 -8.93 -29.92
CA PHE A 185 6.00 -7.90 -28.89
C PHE A 185 5.76 -6.52 -29.52
N LYS A 186 6.50 -6.14 -30.58
CA LYS A 186 6.31 -4.88 -31.30
C LYS A 186 5.09 -4.85 -32.24
N PHE A 187 4.58 -6.00 -32.69
CA PHE A 187 3.40 -6.10 -33.55
C PHE A 187 2.10 -6.51 -32.82
N GLY A 188 2.08 -6.54 -31.49
CA GLY A 188 0.84 -6.67 -30.70
C GLY A 188 0.16 -8.04 -30.74
N TYR A 189 0.86 -9.11 -31.16
CA TYR A 189 0.27 -10.44 -31.31
C TYR A 189 0.00 -11.19 -29.98
N LEU A 190 0.33 -10.58 -28.83
CA LEU A 190 0.03 -11.09 -27.48
C LEU A 190 -1.23 -10.47 -26.83
N THR A 191 -1.84 -9.45 -27.42
CA THR A 191 -3.07 -8.82 -26.89
C THR A 191 -4.35 -9.58 -27.24
N GLY A 192 -4.51 -10.77 -26.67
CA GLY A 192 -5.79 -11.49 -26.66
C GLY A 192 -6.82 -10.85 -25.72
N ASN A 193 -8.11 -10.86 -26.09
CA ASN A 193 -9.21 -10.31 -25.28
C ASN A 193 -9.49 -11.17 -24.03
N SER A 194 -8.69 -11.01 -22.97
CA SER A 194 -8.87 -11.64 -21.67
C SER A 194 -10.03 -11.01 -20.87
N LYS A 195 -11.26 -11.19 -21.36
CA LYS A 195 -12.45 -10.65 -20.69
C LYS A 195 -12.72 -11.35 -19.37
N THR A 196 -12.62 -10.63 -18.25
CA THR A 196 -12.93 -11.15 -16.92
C THR A 196 -14.41 -11.01 -16.58
N LYS A 197 -14.91 -11.78 -15.60
CA LYS A 197 -16.25 -11.59 -15.02
C LYS A 197 -16.18 -10.59 -13.87
N VAL A 198 -17.08 -9.60 -13.86
CA VAL A 198 -17.24 -8.71 -12.69
C VAL A 198 -17.80 -9.53 -11.50
N PRO A 199 -17.22 -9.42 -10.28
CA PRO A 199 -17.80 -9.96 -9.06
C PRO A 199 -19.18 -9.35 -8.68
N ASN A 200 -19.78 -9.84 -7.60
CA ASN A 200 -20.87 -9.14 -6.90
C ASN A 200 -20.27 -8.39 -5.71
N PHE A 201 -20.30 -7.06 -5.77
CA PHE A 201 -19.88 -6.18 -4.67
C PHE A 201 -21.08 -5.62 -3.88
N VAL A 202 -22.28 -5.59 -4.47
CA VAL A 202 -23.51 -5.08 -3.83
C VAL A 202 -23.81 -5.84 -2.53
N GLY A 203 -24.07 -5.10 -1.45
CA GLY A 203 -24.28 -5.63 -0.11
C GLY A 203 -22.99 -5.99 0.64
N THR A 204 -21.83 -5.47 0.21
CA THR A 204 -20.56 -5.54 0.96
C THR A 204 -20.10 -4.13 1.32
N ILE A 205 -19.32 -4.01 2.40
CA ILE A 205 -18.69 -2.74 2.80
C ILE A 205 -17.49 -2.47 1.89
N TYR A 206 -17.38 -1.25 1.38
CA TYR A 206 -16.23 -0.79 0.62
C TYR A 206 -15.12 -0.27 1.56
N ASP A 207 -13.93 -0.85 1.42
CA ASP A 207 -12.65 -0.29 1.88
C ASP A 207 -11.69 -0.28 0.69
N GLU A 208 -11.06 0.87 0.41
CA GLU A 208 -10.22 1.04 -0.79
C GLU A 208 -9.00 0.11 -0.77
N ALA A 209 -8.33 -0.05 0.37
CA ALA A 209 -7.12 -0.87 0.48
C ALA A 209 -7.44 -2.37 0.43
N GLU A 210 -8.53 -2.81 1.07
CA GLU A 210 -9.02 -4.18 0.98
C GLU A 210 -9.47 -4.52 -0.45
N PHE A 211 -10.13 -3.59 -1.15
CA PHE A 211 -10.58 -3.79 -2.53
C PHE A 211 -9.43 -3.78 -3.53
N GLU A 212 -8.46 -2.88 -3.42
CA GLU A 212 -7.25 -2.92 -4.26
C GLU A 212 -6.46 -4.22 -4.04
N THR A 213 -6.36 -4.70 -2.79
CA THR A 213 -5.66 -5.95 -2.45
C THR A 213 -6.39 -7.20 -2.93
N ARG A 214 -7.73 -7.27 -2.77
CA ARG A 214 -8.54 -8.44 -3.14
C ARG A 214 -8.89 -8.48 -4.63
N TYR A 215 -9.00 -7.32 -5.28
CA TYR A 215 -9.45 -7.17 -6.66
C TYR A 215 -8.45 -6.37 -7.53
N PRO A 216 -7.13 -6.65 -7.52
CA PRO A 216 -6.08 -5.84 -8.17
C PRO A 216 -6.15 -5.78 -9.70
N ASN A 217 -7.13 -6.45 -10.32
CA ASN A 217 -7.43 -6.40 -11.75
C ASN A 217 -8.64 -5.49 -12.05
N PHE A 218 -9.21 -4.80 -11.07
CA PHE A 218 -10.35 -3.91 -11.22
C PHE A 218 -9.99 -2.53 -10.68
N VAL A 219 -10.25 -1.49 -11.46
CA VAL A 219 -10.16 -0.09 -11.02
C VAL A 219 -11.56 0.35 -10.65
N PHE A 220 -11.75 0.89 -9.45
CA PHE A 220 -13.05 1.37 -8.99
C PHE A 220 -13.20 2.87 -9.23
N ASP A 221 -14.42 3.33 -9.48
CA ASP A 221 -14.80 4.76 -9.54
C ASP A 221 -15.91 4.97 -8.51
N ILE A 222 -15.64 5.74 -7.45
CA ILE A 222 -16.51 5.79 -6.27
C ILE A 222 -17.42 7.00 -6.30
N SER A 223 -18.68 6.78 -5.97
CA SER A 223 -19.68 7.83 -5.70
C SER A 223 -20.46 7.46 -4.44
N GLU A 224 -20.95 8.47 -3.72
CA GLU A 224 -21.73 8.26 -2.50
C GLU A 224 -23.19 8.68 -2.69
N LYS A 225 -24.08 8.00 -1.98
CA LYS A 225 -25.51 8.33 -1.92
C LYS A 225 -25.94 8.34 -0.45
N VAL A 226 -26.71 9.36 -0.07
CA VAL A 226 -27.36 9.38 1.24
C VAL A 226 -28.37 8.23 1.33
N ASP A 227 -28.22 7.38 2.34
CA ASP A 227 -29.13 6.27 2.64
C ASP A 227 -29.14 6.04 4.16
N SER A 228 -30.32 6.00 4.77
CA SER A 228 -30.48 5.87 6.23
C SER A 228 -30.64 4.43 6.71
N GLU A 229 -30.95 3.51 5.80
CA GLU A 229 -31.27 2.12 6.14
C GLU A 229 -30.08 1.18 5.89
N ALA A 230 -29.17 1.55 5.00
CA ALA A 230 -27.93 0.83 4.71
C ALA A 230 -26.80 1.20 5.68
N SER A 231 -25.80 0.32 5.78
CA SER A 231 -24.61 0.58 6.61
C SER A 231 -23.69 1.61 5.93
N PRO A 232 -23.01 2.50 6.67
CA PRO A 232 -22.00 3.38 6.06
C PRO A 232 -20.95 2.59 5.27
N ASN A 233 -20.59 3.08 4.09
CA ASN A 233 -19.76 2.44 3.07
C ASN A 233 -20.32 1.15 2.45
N GLU A 234 -21.57 0.76 2.72
CA GLU A 234 -22.21 -0.39 2.04
C GLU A 234 -22.47 -0.08 0.56
N ILE A 235 -22.06 -0.99 -0.33
CA ILE A 235 -22.22 -0.84 -1.78
C ILE A 235 -23.70 -1.10 -2.15
N LEU A 236 -24.40 -0.02 -2.50
CA LEU A 236 -25.81 -0.01 -2.91
C LEU A 236 -26.00 -0.50 -4.36
N SER A 237 -25.08 -0.13 -5.25
CA SER A 237 -25.09 -0.58 -6.65
C SER A 237 -23.69 -0.59 -7.28
N GLN A 238 -23.55 -1.36 -8.35
CA GLN A 238 -22.33 -1.46 -9.15
C GLN A 238 -22.65 -1.37 -10.65
N THR A 239 -21.75 -0.77 -11.42
CA THR A 239 -21.75 -0.83 -12.89
C THR A 239 -20.34 -1.23 -13.38
N PRO A 240 -20.19 -2.23 -14.26
CA PRO A 240 -21.23 -3.14 -14.76
C PRO A 240 -21.74 -4.16 -13.73
N GLU A 241 -22.89 -4.74 -14.03
CA GLU A 241 -23.54 -5.76 -13.20
C GLU A 241 -22.68 -7.02 -12.98
N LYS A 242 -22.97 -7.74 -11.89
CA LYS A 242 -22.33 -9.00 -11.53
C LYS A 242 -22.38 -10.03 -12.67
N GLY A 243 -21.23 -10.65 -12.95
CA GLY A 243 -21.08 -11.65 -14.01
C GLY A 243 -20.89 -11.07 -15.42
N ALA A 244 -21.00 -9.75 -15.62
CA ALA A 244 -20.69 -9.10 -16.90
C ALA A 244 -19.25 -9.38 -17.35
N LYS A 245 -19.03 -9.52 -18.67
CA LYS A 245 -17.71 -9.84 -19.26
C LYS A 245 -17.00 -8.58 -19.78
N ILE A 246 -16.23 -7.95 -18.91
CA ILE A 246 -15.51 -6.68 -19.17
C ILE A 246 -14.07 -6.92 -19.63
N ASP A 247 -13.44 -5.89 -20.20
CA ASP A 247 -11.98 -5.83 -20.31
C ASP A 247 -11.45 -5.05 -19.09
N PRO A 248 -10.75 -5.69 -18.14
CA PRO A 248 -10.30 -5.03 -16.91
C PRO A 248 -9.35 -3.85 -17.17
N LYS A 249 -8.66 -3.80 -18.32
CA LYS A 249 -7.75 -2.72 -18.69
C LYS A 249 -8.45 -1.51 -19.34
N LYS A 250 -9.78 -1.59 -19.55
CA LYS A 250 -10.57 -0.56 -20.25
C LYS A 250 -11.90 -0.21 -19.59
N THR A 251 -12.24 -0.85 -18.47
CA THR A 251 -13.55 -0.70 -17.81
C THR A 251 -13.33 -0.55 -16.32
N LYS A 252 -13.53 0.67 -15.80
CA LYS A 252 -13.68 0.88 -14.36
C LYS A 252 -14.98 0.22 -13.88
N ILE A 253 -15.02 -0.12 -12.60
CA ILE A 253 -16.23 -0.52 -11.88
C ILE A 253 -16.73 0.71 -11.12
N GLU A 254 -17.82 1.31 -11.58
CA GLU A 254 -18.50 2.37 -10.84
C GLU A 254 -19.20 1.73 -9.63
N LEU A 255 -18.99 2.27 -8.43
CA LEU A 255 -19.68 1.86 -7.21
C LEU A 255 -20.44 3.05 -6.62
N VAL A 256 -21.67 2.81 -6.18
CA VAL A 256 -22.43 3.73 -5.34
C VAL A 256 -22.45 3.18 -3.92
N ILE A 257 -21.85 3.90 -2.97
CA ILE A 257 -21.81 3.50 -1.55
C ILE A 257 -22.75 4.36 -0.69
N ALA A 258 -23.26 3.79 0.39
CA ALA A 258 -24.10 4.49 1.35
C ALA A 258 -23.29 5.43 2.26
N THR A 259 -23.82 6.63 2.50
CA THR A 259 -23.34 7.56 3.53
C THR A 259 -24.52 8.15 4.30
N ASN A 260 -24.25 8.69 5.49
CA ASN A 260 -25.18 9.47 6.30
C ASN A 260 -24.76 10.95 6.46
N ALA A 261 -23.67 11.38 5.79
CA ALA A 261 -23.14 12.74 5.87
C ALA A 261 -23.58 13.63 4.69
N GLU A 262 -23.27 14.93 4.78
CA GLU A 262 -23.56 15.90 3.73
C GLU A 262 -22.61 15.75 2.53
N LEU A 263 -23.20 15.64 1.33
CA LEU A 263 -22.50 15.39 0.07
C LEU A 263 -22.02 16.69 -0.59
N VAL A 264 -20.72 16.77 -0.86
CA VAL A 264 -20.07 17.81 -1.65
C VAL A 264 -19.73 17.23 -3.04
N GLU A 265 -19.77 18.07 -4.07
CA GLU A 265 -19.49 17.67 -5.45
C GLU A 265 -17.99 17.83 -5.78
N VAL A 266 -17.37 16.79 -6.35
CA VAL A 266 -15.98 16.83 -6.81
C VAL A 266 -15.91 17.64 -8.10
N PRO A 267 -15.11 18.72 -8.20
CA PRO A 267 -15.13 19.56 -9.39
C PRO A 267 -14.70 18.86 -10.69
N ASP A 268 -15.47 19.07 -11.77
CA ASP A 268 -15.20 18.52 -13.11
C ASP A 268 -13.90 19.01 -13.77
N ASP A 269 -13.44 20.20 -13.40
CA ASP A 269 -12.33 20.93 -14.03
C ASP A 269 -10.93 20.57 -13.48
N LEU A 270 -10.84 19.60 -12.57
CA LEU A 270 -9.56 19.19 -11.96
C LEU A 270 -8.61 18.53 -12.97
N VAL A 271 -9.12 17.79 -13.95
CA VAL A 271 -8.28 17.14 -14.98
C VAL A 271 -7.80 18.18 -15.99
N GLY A 272 -6.49 18.24 -16.20
CA GLY A 272 -5.83 19.30 -16.97
C GLY A 272 -5.47 20.54 -16.14
N MET A 273 -5.83 20.59 -14.85
CA MET A 273 -5.39 21.64 -13.93
C MET A 273 -3.96 21.36 -13.43
N ASP A 274 -3.21 22.41 -13.11
CA ASP A 274 -1.99 22.30 -12.31
C ASP A 274 -2.32 21.74 -10.92
N TYR A 275 -1.47 20.85 -10.43
CA TYR A 275 -1.60 20.15 -9.16
C TYR A 275 -1.68 21.09 -7.96
N VAL A 276 -0.90 22.17 -7.92
CA VAL A 276 -0.91 23.16 -6.83
C VAL A 276 -2.28 23.89 -6.79
N SER A 277 -2.85 24.16 -7.96
CA SER A 277 -4.18 24.75 -8.13
C SER A 277 -5.31 23.77 -7.77
N ALA A 278 -5.22 22.51 -8.22
CA ALA A 278 -6.19 21.46 -7.95
C ALA A 278 -6.28 21.13 -6.45
N VAL A 279 -5.13 20.98 -5.78
CA VAL A 279 -5.04 20.77 -4.32
C VAL A 279 -5.59 21.96 -3.55
N THR A 280 -5.37 23.19 -4.02
CA THR A 280 -5.99 24.39 -3.42
C THR A 280 -7.52 24.32 -3.52
N LYS A 281 -8.05 23.92 -4.68
CA LYS A 281 -9.49 23.81 -4.91
C LYS A 281 -10.14 22.75 -4.02
N LEU A 282 -9.57 21.53 -3.97
CA LEU A 282 -10.08 20.45 -3.13
C LEU A 282 -10.01 20.76 -1.62
N ASN A 283 -8.91 21.32 -1.13
CA ASN A 283 -8.82 21.78 0.26
C ASN A 283 -9.88 22.84 0.60
N SER A 284 -10.21 23.74 -0.33
CA SER A 284 -11.25 24.76 -0.12
C SER A 284 -12.68 24.21 -0.03
N LEU A 285 -12.88 22.96 -0.46
CA LEU A 285 -14.13 22.20 -0.33
C LEU A 285 -14.11 21.23 0.86
N GLY A 286 -13.05 21.25 1.68
CA GLY A 286 -12.90 20.39 2.86
C GLY A 286 -12.47 18.94 2.56
N PHE A 287 -12.15 18.60 1.31
CA PHE A 287 -11.72 17.25 0.95
C PHE A 287 -10.30 16.93 1.44
N GLN A 288 -10.11 15.68 1.87
CA GLN A 288 -8.78 15.10 2.06
C GLN A 288 -8.18 14.70 0.71
N ILE A 289 -6.86 14.58 0.62
CA ILE A 289 -6.16 14.34 -0.65
C ILE A 289 -5.17 13.19 -0.50
N LYS A 290 -5.20 12.26 -1.47
CA LYS A 290 -4.20 11.20 -1.63
C LYS A 290 -3.39 11.49 -2.89
N GLU A 291 -2.08 11.61 -2.75
CA GLU A 291 -1.17 11.95 -3.86
C GLU A 291 -0.71 10.69 -4.60
N LYS A 292 -0.81 10.70 -5.94
CA LYS A 292 -0.36 9.61 -6.79
C LYS A 292 0.39 10.15 -8.02
N GLU A 293 1.71 10.17 -7.90
CA GLU A 293 2.62 10.53 -8.99
C GLU A 293 2.56 9.48 -10.11
N VAL A 294 2.47 9.91 -11.37
CA VAL A 294 2.53 9.04 -12.56
C VAL A 294 3.68 9.43 -13.49
N GLU A 295 4.26 8.47 -14.19
CA GLU A 295 5.45 8.70 -15.02
C GLU A 295 5.13 9.50 -16.31
N GLN A 296 5.95 10.52 -16.59
CA GLN A 296 5.82 11.41 -17.75
C GLN A 296 5.82 10.66 -19.10
N LYS A 297 6.50 9.50 -19.19
CA LYS A 297 6.52 8.59 -20.34
C LYS A 297 5.13 8.11 -20.78
N ASP A 298 4.20 7.95 -19.84
CA ASP A 298 2.86 7.39 -20.07
C ASP A 298 1.86 8.50 -20.45
N TYR A 299 2.24 9.77 -20.25
CA TYR A 299 1.45 10.97 -20.54
C TYR A 299 2.22 11.96 -21.45
N PRO A 300 2.63 11.53 -22.67
CA PRO A 300 3.49 12.32 -23.54
C PRO A 300 2.81 13.62 -24.00
N GLY A 301 3.48 14.74 -23.78
CA GLY A 301 2.99 16.08 -24.15
C GLY A 301 2.09 16.76 -23.11
N ILE A 302 1.75 16.08 -22.01
CA ILE A 302 1.15 16.71 -20.83
C ILE A 302 2.30 17.24 -19.94
N PRO A 303 2.29 18.52 -19.50
CA PRO A 303 3.33 19.04 -18.62
C PRO A 303 3.38 18.33 -17.25
N ALA A 304 4.59 18.20 -16.69
CA ALA A 304 4.77 17.84 -15.29
C ALA A 304 3.94 18.73 -14.35
N GLY A 305 3.45 18.15 -13.27
CA GLY A 305 2.52 18.81 -12.35
C GLY A 305 1.07 18.93 -12.85
N THR A 306 0.75 18.52 -14.08
CA THR A 306 -0.65 18.51 -14.53
C THR A 306 -1.39 17.30 -13.96
N VAL A 307 -2.59 17.51 -13.43
CA VAL A 307 -3.52 16.46 -12.98
C VAL A 307 -4.12 15.75 -14.20
N VAL A 308 -4.04 14.42 -14.21
CA VAL A 308 -4.51 13.57 -15.33
C VAL A 308 -5.74 12.73 -14.99
N SER A 309 -5.99 12.45 -13.70
CA SER A 309 -7.16 11.70 -13.24
C SER A 309 -7.48 12.02 -11.78
N THR A 310 -8.72 11.78 -11.39
CA THR A 310 -9.20 11.80 -10.00
C THR A 310 -9.97 10.52 -9.70
N ASN A 311 -9.92 10.05 -8.45
CA ASN A 311 -10.86 9.07 -7.90
C ASN A 311 -11.29 9.52 -6.49
N PRO A 312 -12.58 9.73 -6.19
CA PRO A 312 -13.73 9.87 -7.10
C PRO A 312 -13.46 10.77 -8.30
N LYS A 313 -14.13 10.48 -9.43
CA LYS A 313 -14.10 11.34 -10.61
C LYS A 313 -14.83 12.67 -10.35
N GLY A 314 -14.43 13.74 -11.04
CA GLY A 314 -15.22 14.96 -11.17
C GLY A 314 -16.68 14.69 -11.58
N GLY A 315 -17.60 15.45 -10.98
CA GLY A 315 -19.05 15.28 -11.09
C GLY A 315 -19.65 14.30 -10.08
N ASN A 316 -18.84 13.40 -9.49
CA ASN A 316 -19.31 12.54 -8.41
C ASN A 316 -19.57 13.37 -7.13
N LYS A 317 -20.57 12.96 -6.35
CA LYS A 317 -20.88 13.53 -5.04
C LYS A 317 -20.37 12.58 -3.95
N VAL A 318 -19.64 13.12 -2.97
CA VAL A 318 -19.01 12.38 -1.86
C VAL A 318 -19.01 13.22 -0.58
N SER A 319 -18.89 12.59 0.58
CA SER A 319 -19.02 13.26 1.88
C SER A 319 -17.97 14.37 2.05
N SER A 320 -18.36 15.46 2.71
CA SER A 320 -17.38 16.47 3.15
C SER A 320 -16.32 15.81 4.05
N GLY A 321 -15.04 16.01 3.72
CA GLY A 321 -13.93 15.32 4.38
C GLY A 321 -13.52 13.98 3.77
N SER A 322 -14.24 13.42 2.78
CA SER A 322 -13.80 12.24 2.02
C SER A 322 -12.45 12.50 1.32
N ALA A 323 -11.68 11.43 1.11
CA ALA A 323 -10.38 11.49 0.45
C ALA A 323 -10.51 11.39 -1.07
N ILE A 324 -9.95 12.34 -1.80
CA ILE A 324 -9.84 12.33 -3.26
C ILE A 324 -8.41 11.95 -3.64
N THR A 325 -8.25 10.85 -4.37
CA THR A 325 -6.98 10.47 -4.99
C THR A 325 -6.74 11.32 -6.23
N LEU A 326 -5.66 12.10 -6.22
CA LEU A 326 -5.19 12.97 -7.30
C LEU A 326 -4.02 12.32 -8.03
N GLU A 327 -4.22 11.97 -9.30
CA GLU A 327 -3.15 11.48 -10.18
C GLU A 327 -2.56 12.64 -10.98
N TYR A 328 -1.25 12.88 -10.86
CA TYR A 328 -0.54 13.97 -11.55
C TYR A 328 0.81 13.54 -12.12
N VAL A 329 1.19 14.14 -13.25
CA VAL A 329 2.45 13.83 -13.94
C VAL A 329 3.65 14.24 -13.08
N SER A 330 4.59 13.31 -12.83
CA SER A 330 5.75 13.56 -11.97
C SER A 330 6.65 14.70 -12.47
N TYR A 331 7.21 15.45 -11.52
CA TYR A 331 8.21 16.50 -11.73
C TYR A 331 9.65 15.97 -11.89
N ASP A 332 9.88 14.65 -11.80
CA ASP A 332 11.22 14.05 -11.90
C ASP A 332 11.94 14.41 -13.22
N GLU A 333 11.23 14.45 -14.35
CA GLU A 333 11.83 14.79 -15.65
C GLU A 333 12.16 16.28 -15.79
N THR A 334 11.44 17.19 -15.11
CA THR A 334 11.78 18.63 -15.09
C THR A 334 12.92 18.94 -14.11
N LYS A 335 13.27 17.99 -13.23
CA LYS A 335 14.25 18.13 -12.14
C LYS A 335 13.88 19.22 -11.13
N GLU A 336 12.60 19.55 -11.03
CA GLU A 336 12.12 20.48 -10.02
C GLU A 336 12.29 19.88 -8.62
N LYS A 337 12.86 20.67 -7.70
CA LYS A 337 13.04 20.24 -6.32
C LYS A 337 11.69 20.26 -5.62
N LEU A 338 11.02 19.11 -5.57
CA LEU A 338 9.88 18.88 -4.69
C LEU A 338 10.30 18.97 -3.22
N ILE A 339 9.46 19.61 -2.41
CA ILE A 339 9.66 19.77 -0.98
C ILE A 339 8.32 19.47 -0.29
N ILE A 340 8.37 18.71 0.81
CA ILE A 340 7.20 18.45 1.66
C ILE A 340 6.84 19.74 2.39
N VAL A 341 5.60 20.19 2.29
CA VAL A 341 5.11 21.38 3.00
C VAL A 341 4.90 21.06 4.48
N PRO A 342 5.61 21.72 5.42
CA PRO A 342 5.38 21.52 6.85
C PRO A 342 3.94 21.87 7.26
N ASP A 343 3.40 21.16 8.25
CA ASP A 343 2.28 21.67 9.03
C ASP A 343 2.81 22.77 9.96
N VAL A 344 2.24 23.98 9.83
CA VAL A 344 2.58 25.14 10.68
C VAL A 344 1.40 25.61 11.53
N SER A 345 0.36 24.78 11.66
CA SER A 345 -0.78 25.01 12.56
C SER A 345 -0.30 25.15 14.02
N ASN A 346 -0.91 26.04 14.79
CA ASN A 346 -0.53 26.41 16.15
C ASN A 346 0.86 27.05 16.33
N LEU A 347 1.55 27.45 15.25
CA LEU A 347 2.65 28.42 15.33
C LEU A 347 2.11 29.85 15.26
N ASP A 348 2.85 30.83 15.78
CA ASP A 348 2.58 32.24 15.51
C ASP A 348 2.86 32.57 14.03
N GLU A 349 2.20 33.60 13.49
CA GLU A 349 2.31 33.98 12.08
C GLU A 349 3.77 34.21 11.60
N ALA A 350 4.64 34.77 12.45
CA ALA A 350 6.02 35.09 12.08
C ALA A 350 6.88 33.82 12.06
N SER A 351 6.73 32.92 13.05
CA SER A 351 7.37 31.61 13.06
C SER A 351 6.90 30.73 11.91
N ALA A 352 5.59 30.70 11.62
CA ALA A 352 5.02 29.97 10.49
C ALA A 352 5.59 30.44 9.15
N LYS A 353 5.62 31.76 8.92
CA LYS A 353 6.26 32.37 7.73
C LYS A 353 7.75 32.00 7.64
N LYS A 354 8.48 32.02 8.76
CA LYS A 354 9.90 31.66 8.81
C LYS A 354 10.14 30.18 8.47
N VAL A 355 9.30 29.26 8.96
CA VAL A 355 9.38 27.82 8.65
C VAL A 355 9.13 27.58 7.16
N LEU A 356 8.02 28.08 6.62
CA LEU A 356 7.66 27.87 5.21
C LEU A 356 8.68 28.50 4.24
N THR A 357 9.18 29.71 4.54
CA THR A 357 10.22 30.35 3.71
C THR A 357 11.59 29.67 3.83
N ALA A 358 11.95 29.13 5.00
CA ALA A 358 13.17 28.32 5.15
C ALA A 358 13.07 26.98 4.40
N SER A 359 11.87 26.40 4.29
CA SER A 359 11.58 25.28 3.39
C SER A 359 11.53 25.68 1.91
N GLY A 360 11.70 26.94 1.55
CA GLY A 360 11.79 27.41 0.16
C GLY A 360 10.45 27.78 -0.48
N PHE A 361 9.37 27.95 0.28
CA PHE A 361 8.07 28.38 -0.24
C PHE A 361 7.87 29.90 -0.13
N THR A 362 7.05 30.46 -1.03
CA THR A 362 6.48 31.80 -0.81
C THR A 362 5.23 31.69 0.05
N VAL A 363 4.87 32.73 0.83
CA VAL A 363 3.79 32.64 1.83
C VAL A 363 2.78 33.78 1.68
N THR A 364 1.50 33.44 1.65
CA THR A 364 0.36 34.39 1.75
C THR A 364 -0.42 34.17 3.03
N SER A 365 -1.21 35.16 3.48
CA SER A 365 -1.95 35.09 4.76
C SER A 365 -3.39 35.58 4.61
N LYS A 366 -4.33 34.78 5.11
CA LYS A 366 -5.74 35.14 5.33
C LYS A 366 -6.00 35.23 6.85
N TYR A 367 -7.07 35.93 7.24
CA TYR A 367 -7.39 36.17 8.65
C TYR A 367 -8.87 35.88 8.94
N GLU A 368 -9.12 34.92 9.83
CA GLU A 368 -10.46 34.40 10.14
C GLU A 368 -10.70 34.39 11.66
N TYR A 369 -11.96 34.50 12.09
CA TYR A 369 -12.28 34.39 13.52
C TYR A 369 -12.27 32.93 13.94
N ASN A 370 -11.71 32.64 15.12
CA ASN A 370 -11.62 31.28 15.62
C ASN A 370 -11.59 31.27 17.15
N ASP A 371 -12.45 30.45 17.75
CA ASP A 371 -12.72 30.44 19.18
C ASP A 371 -11.75 29.57 19.99
N THR A 372 -10.99 28.68 19.34
CA THR A 372 -10.05 27.75 19.99
C THR A 372 -8.58 28.10 19.73
N VAL A 373 -8.27 28.73 18.59
CA VAL A 373 -6.91 29.14 18.21
C VAL A 373 -6.65 30.58 18.65
N THR A 374 -5.62 30.77 19.47
CA THR A 374 -5.17 32.08 19.97
C THR A 374 -4.96 33.11 18.85
N LYS A 375 -5.37 34.36 19.07
CA LYS A 375 -5.18 35.46 18.12
C LYS A 375 -3.71 35.60 17.71
N GLY A 376 -3.45 35.67 16.40
CA GLY A 376 -2.10 35.75 15.82
C GLY A 376 -1.41 34.40 15.56
N TYR A 377 -2.06 33.29 15.93
CA TYR A 377 -1.58 31.94 15.61
C TYR A 377 -2.27 31.39 14.37
N VAL A 378 -1.57 30.50 13.65
CA VAL A 378 -2.06 29.83 12.45
C VAL A 378 -3.08 28.75 12.82
N ILE A 379 -4.27 28.85 12.22
CA ILE A 379 -5.34 27.86 12.29
C ILE A 379 -4.99 26.66 11.40
N SER A 380 -4.52 26.94 10.17
CA SER A 380 -4.15 25.93 9.18
C SER A 380 -3.26 26.51 8.08
N ASN A 381 -2.61 25.64 7.32
CA ASN A 381 -2.00 25.95 6.03
C ASN A 381 -2.46 24.95 4.96
N ASN A 382 -2.55 25.40 3.71
CA ASN A 382 -2.79 24.48 2.58
C ASN A 382 -1.54 23.63 2.28
N PHE A 383 -1.71 22.58 1.47
CA PHE A 383 -0.69 21.60 1.07
C PHE A 383 0.00 20.83 2.22
N LYS A 384 -0.43 20.94 3.47
CA LYS A 384 0.31 20.37 4.61
C LYS A 384 0.53 18.86 4.46
N GLY A 385 1.79 18.43 4.50
CA GLY A 385 2.21 17.05 4.24
C GLY A 385 2.45 16.70 2.76
N SER A 386 1.90 17.46 1.82
CA SER A 386 2.06 17.25 0.38
C SER A 386 3.43 17.65 -0.14
N LYS A 387 3.87 17.00 -1.22
CA LYS A 387 5.07 17.40 -1.99
C LYS A 387 4.67 18.44 -3.04
N ILE A 388 5.20 19.66 -2.99
CA ILE A 388 5.03 20.66 -4.06
C ILE A 388 6.39 21.24 -4.51
N PRO A 389 6.50 21.83 -5.73
CA PRO A 389 7.74 22.45 -6.18
C PRO A 389 8.24 23.58 -5.28
N SER A 390 9.56 23.65 -5.07
CA SER A 390 10.22 24.76 -4.38
C SER A 390 9.87 26.11 -5.05
N GLY A 391 9.51 27.11 -4.26
CA GLY A 391 9.06 28.43 -4.72
C GLY A 391 7.53 28.60 -4.75
N SER A 392 6.77 27.51 -4.78
CA SER A 392 5.30 27.50 -4.72
C SER A 392 4.74 28.33 -3.55
N ASN A 393 3.50 28.82 -3.70
CA ASN A 393 2.87 29.66 -2.68
C ASN A 393 2.04 28.84 -1.69
N VAL A 394 2.41 28.87 -0.41
CA VAL A 394 1.65 28.27 0.70
C VAL A 394 0.84 29.38 1.39
N GLY A 395 -0.47 29.21 1.45
CA GLY A 395 -1.38 30.10 2.17
C GLY A 395 -1.59 29.63 3.60
N ILE A 396 -1.40 30.54 4.57
CA ILE A 396 -1.74 30.32 5.98
C ILE A 396 -3.03 31.07 6.36
N ILE A 397 -3.88 30.46 7.18
CA ILE A 397 -5.04 31.11 7.79
C ILE A 397 -4.69 31.43 9.24
N VAL A 398 -4.77 32.71 9.63
CA VAL A 398 -4.36 33.21 10.94
C VAL A 398 -5.58 33.62 11.76
N SER A 399 -5.60 33.26 13.03
CA SER A 399 -6.71 33.58 13.94
C SER A 399 -6.75 35.08 14.28
N LYS A 400 -7.93 35.68 14.09
CA LYS A 400 -8.33 36.98 14.66
C LYS A 400 -8.64 36.91 16.16
N GLY A 401 -8.66 35.70 16.72
CA GLY A 401 -9.24 35.35 18.03
C GLY A 401 -10.73 35.04 17.93
N LYS A 402 -11.33 34.73 19.08
CA LYS A 402 -12.78 34.52 19.23
C LYS A 402 -13.56 35.71 18.69
N LEU A 403 -14.67 35.46 17.99
CA LEU A 403 -15.61 36.52 17.65
C LEU A 403 -16.34 36.97 18.92
N VAL A 404 -16.10 38.21 19.34
CA VAL A 404 -16.79 38.83 20.47
C VAL A 404 -17.81 39.81 19.92
N GLU A 405 -19.04 39.33 19.74
CA GLU A 405 -20.19 40.20 19.46
C GLU A 405 -20.45 41.08 20.68
N GLN A 406 -20.51 42.39 20.46
CA GLN A 406 -20.79 43.38 21.51
C GLN A 406 -22.20 43.93 21.33
N SER A 407 -23.13 43.50 22.18
CA SER A 407 -24.45 44.11 22.27
C SER A 407 -24.42 45.32 23.20
N ILE A 408 -25.02 46.43 22.76
CA ILE A 408 -25.18 47.66 23.56
C ILE A 408 -26.67 47.87 23.80
N THR A 409 -27.09 47.74 25.06
CA THR A 409 -28.48 48.05 25.45
C THR A 409 -28.64 49.55 25.67
N ILE A 410 -29.28 50.23 24.73
CA ILE A 410 -29.63 51.66 24.86
C ILE A 410 -31.00 51.78 25.53
N THR A 411 -31.03 52.11 26.82
CA THR A 411 -32.29 52.35 27.56
C THR A 411 -32.76 53.78 27.34
N VAL A 412 -33.88 53.95 26.63
CA VAL A 412 -34.54 55.26 26.45
C VAL A 412 -35.76 55.36 27.37
N THR A 413 -35.68 56.22 28.39
CA THR A 413 -36.82 56.51 29.27
C THR A 413 -37.85 57.38 28.53
N LEU A 414 -38.99 56.80 28.17
CA LEU A 414 -40.08 57.54 27.53
C LEU A 414 -40.73 58.53 28.53
N PRO A 415 -41.15 59.73 28.07
CA PRO A 415 -41.91 60.67 28.91
C PRO A 415 -43.33 60.16 29.17
N SER A 416 -43.90 60.49 30.33
CA SER A 416 -45.28 60.12 30.68
C SER A 416 -46.29 60.73 29.71
N TYR A 417 -47.02 59.88 28.98
CA TYR A 417 -48.01 60.28 27.98
C TYR A 417 -49.36 59.63 28.25
N ASN A 418 -50.41 60.45 28.46
CA ASN A 418 -51.77 59.97 28.73
C ASN A 418 -52.54 59.78 27.42
N GLY A 419 -52.18 58.73 26.66
CA GLY A 419 -52.84 58.37 25.41
C GLY A 419 -52.19 57.16 24.73
N HIS A 420 -52.68 56.80 23.55
CA HIS A 420 -52.05 55.81 22.68
C HIS A 420 -51.23 56.52 21.60
N GLY A 421 -50.05 55.99 21.29
CA GLY A 421 -49.17 56.49 20.24
C GLY A 421 -48.14 55.43 19.86
N ASN A 422 -47.56 55.57 18.67
CA ASN A 422 -46.54 54.66 18.17
C ASN A 422 -45.16 55.11 18.65
N VAL A 423 -44.33 54.16 19.06
CA VAL A 423 -42.89 54.36 19.29
C VAL A 423 -42.16 53.71 18.12
N THR A 424 -41.18 54.41 17.57
CA THR A 424 -40.27 53.92 16.52
C THR A 424 -38.85 54.27 16.91
N ALA A 425 -37.94 53.29 16.93
CA ALA A 425 -36.52 53.52 17.16
C ALA A 425 -35.74 53.30 15.85
N THR A 426 -34.87 54.25 15.53
CA THR A 426 -33.96 54.19 14.37
C THR A 426 -32.52 54.28 14.81
N LEU A 427 -31.65 53.49 14.18
CA LEU A 427 -30.20 53.64 14.25
C LEU A 427 -29.70 53.86 12.80
N ASP A 428 -28.98 54.95 12.57
CA ASP A 428 -28.48 55.35 11.24
C ASP A 428 -29.56 55.24 10.14
N ASP A 429 -30.67 55.96 10.35
CA ASP A 429 -31.90 56.00 9.54
C ASP A 429 -32.59 54.63 9.27
N THR A 430 -32.13 53.56 9.90
CA THR A 430 -32.69 52.20 9.79
C THR A 430 -33.58 51.90 11.00
N ASN A 431 -34.82 51.46 10.79
CA ASN A 431 -35.71 51.03 11.88
C ASN A 431 -35.12 49.81 12.60
N VAL A 432 -35.02 49.91 13.93
CA VAL A 432 -34.55 48.83 14.83
C VAL A 432 -35.59 48.41 15.87
N TYR A 433 -36.68 49.18 16.03
CA TYR A 433 -37.88 48.82 16.79
C TYR A 433 -39.10 49.59 16.27
#